data_AF-A0A849ZUK9-F1
#
_entry.id   AF-A0A849ZUK9-F1
#
_cell.length_a   1.000
_cell.length_b   1.000
_cell.length_c   1.000
_cell.angle_alpha   90.00
_cell.angle_beta   90.00
_cell.angle_gamma   90.00
#
_symmetry.space_group_name_H-M   'P 1'
#
loop_
_entity.id
_entity.type
_entity.pdbx_description
1 polymer ?
#
loop_
_entity_poly.entity_id
_entity_poly.type
_entity_poly.pdbx_seq_one_letter_code
_entity_poly.pdbx_strand_id
1 'polypeptide(L)'
;MIRRLAALVLLAAAGTATWGEDPPNPHWAVEGCRHCHAGEPRTMSLAEGEATCDRCHDAASVAQIIHPLDLPPGRLAGRMAEMDVPLLDGRIGCLSCHDLTVQCLGGLDARSANAAFLRGPDGGNASASCFLCHSADSYQRQNPHRQWSGDGALLRGQCSLCHVGEVEPGARHAEVHVAEPALCTGCHQTRNHPGGVNHMVTPSDAFRERMSQAQHGDALAGMTPRQVQAYLAAQPPEPTQSLPAGYGGRIVCTTCHNPHDEGIFGAADPRGQGADEPRRLRMGEESLCAACHPD
;
A
#
# COMPACT_ATOMS: atom_id res chain seq x y z
N MET A 1 35.48 -66.32 -8.10
CA MET A 1 34.48 -65.76 -9.02
C MET A 1 33.61 -64.76 -8.27
N ILE A 2 33.99 -63.48 -8.27
CA ILE A 2 33.27 -62.40 -7.57
C ILE A 2 32.46 -61.64 -8.64
N ARG A 3 31.13 -61.80 -8.64
CA ARG A 3 30.22 -61.03 -9.50
C ARG A 3 29.92 -59.69 -8.82
N ARG A 4 30.40 -58.61 -9.42
CA ARG A 4 30.03 -57.22 -9.07
C ARG A 4 28.63 -56.93 -9.61
N LEU A 5 27.68 -56.64 -8.72
CA LEU A 5 26.41 -56.00 -9.07
C LEU A 5 26.63 -54.48 -9.05
N ALA A 6 26.56 -53.83 -10.20
CA ALA A 6 26.51 -52.38 -10.31
C ALA A 6 25.05 -51.94 -10.14
N ALA A 7 24.75 -51.22 -9.05
CA ALA A 7 23.46 -50.57 -8.87
C ALA A 7 23.45 -49.27 -9.69
N LEU A 8 22.56 -49.19 -10.68
CA LEU A 8 22.25 -47.98 -11.42
C LEU A 8 21.40 -47.06 -10.52
N VAL A 9 21.98 -45.97 -10.05
CA VAL A 9 21.26 -44.87 -9.41
C VAL A 9 20.69 -43.99 -10.52
N LEU A 10 19.39 -44.10 -10.75
CA LEU A 10 18.63 -43.14 -11.56
C LEU A 10 18.46 -41.86 -10.74
N LEU A 11 19.26 -40.84 -11.04
CA LEU A 11 19.03 -39.47 -10.61
C LEU A 11 17.80 -38.94 -11.37
N ALA A 12 16.66 -38.83 -10.68
CA ALA A 12 15.52 -38.07 -11.17
C ALA A 12 15.93 -36.58 -11.20
N ALA A 13 16.04 -36.01 -12.41
CA ALA A 13 16.18 -34.58 -12.57
C ALA A 13 14.88 -33.92 -12.07
N ALA A 14 14.97 -33.22 -10.94
CA ALA A 14 13.92 -32.31 -10.51
C ALA A 14 13.86 -31.17 -11.54
N GLY A 15 12.90 -31.25 -12.45
CA GLY A 15 12.58 -30.14 -13.35
C GLY A 15 12.12 -28.96 -12.51
N THR A 16 12.94 -27.92 -12.43
CA THR A 16 12.48 -26.60 -11.98
C THR A 16 11.45 -26.14 -13.01
N ALA A 17 10.17 -26.15 -12.65
CA ALA A 17 9.13 -25.54 -13.45
C ALA A 17 9.48 -24.05 -13.62
N THR A 18 9.96 -23.70 -14.80
CA THR A 18 10.01 -22.31 -15.23
C THR A 18 8.56 -21.89 -15.41
N TRP A 19 8.02 -21.14 -14.45
CA TRP A 19 6.77 -20.43 -14.64
C TRP A 19 7.01 -19.47 -15.80
N GLY A 20 6.44 -19.80 -16.96
CA GLY A 20 6.44 -18.94 -18.14
C GLY A 20 5.74 -17.62 -17.84
N GLU A 21 5.74 -16.72 -18.83
CA GLU A 21 5.05 -15.43 -18.85
C GLU A 21 3.80 -15.39 -17.97
N ASP A 22 3.63 -14.31 -17.19
CA ASP A 22 2.49 -14.11 -16.29
C ASP A 22 1.20 -14.57 -16.98
N PRO A 23 0.41 -15.46 -16.36
CA PRO A 23 -0.78 -15.98 -16.99
C PRO A 23 -1.70 -14.81 -17.39
N PRO A 24 -2.31 -14.86 -18.58
CA PRO A 24 -3.22 -13.80 -19.02
C PRO A 24 -4.31 -13.60 -17.98
N ASN A 25 -4.61 -12.33 -17.65
CA ASN A 25 -5.56 -11.96 -16.61
C ASN A 25 -6.91 -12.71 -16.82
N PRO A 26 -7.30 -13.62 -15.90
CA PRO A 26 -8.49 -14.46 -16.08
C PRO A 26 -9.80 -13.68 -15.80
N HIS A 27 -9.71 -12.46 -15.29
CA HIS A 27 -10.86 -11.64 -14.95
C HIS A 27 -11.54 -11.07 -16.19
N TRP A 28 -12.86 -11.23 -16.24
CA TRP A 28 -13.73 -10.82 -17.35
C TRP A 28 -13.35 -11.43 -18.71
N ALA A 29 -12.70 -12.59 -18.71
CA ALA A 29 -12.36 -13.37 -19.90
C ALA A 29 -13.12 -14.69 -19.89
N VAL A 30 -13.80 -15.02 -20.98
CA VAL A 30 -14.56 -16.28 -21.10
C VAL A 30 -13.63 -17.49 -21.03
N GLU A 31 -12.47 -17.38 -21.67
CA GLU A 31 -11.39 -18.38 -21.62
C GLU A 31 -10.71 -18.41 -20.24
N GLY A 32 -10.91 -17.37 -19.44
CA GLY A 32 -10.42 -17.22 -18.07
C GLY A 32 -11.08 -18.18 -17.08
N CYS A 33 -12.31 -18.64 -17.35
CA CYS A 33 -13.08 -19.48 -16.44
C CYS A 33 -12.33 -20.74 -15.99
N ARG A 34 -11.54 -21.35 -16.88
CA ARG A 34 -10.76 -22.57 -16.59
C ARG A 34 -9.62 -22.38 -15.58
N HIS A 35 -9.22 -21.14 -15.32
CA HIS A 35 -8.20 -20.82 -14.30
C HIS A 35 -8.78 -20.90 -12.88
N CYS A 36 -10.09 -20.74 -12.75
CA CYS A 36 -10.81 -20.84 -11.48
C CYS A 36 -11.55 -22.18 -11.34
N HIS A 37 -12.14 -22.68 -12.43
CA HIS A 37 -13.00 -23.86 -12.44
C HIS A 37 -12.40 -25.00 -13.26
N ALA A 38 -12.45 -26.23 -12.72
CA ALA A 38 -12.06 -27.44 -13.45
C ALA A 38 -13.13 -27.91 -14.46
N GLY A 39 -14.26 -27.19 -14.58
CA GLY A 39 -15.40 -27.54 -15.42
C GLY A 39 -16.34 -26.34 -15.55
N GLU A 40 -17.64 -26.59 -15.66
CA GLU A 40 -18.65 -25.52 -15.74
C GLU A 40 -18.54 -24.56 -14.55
N PRO A 41 -18.57 -23.23 -14.79
CA PRO A 41 -18.52 -22.23 -13.73
C PRO A 41 -19.63 -22.47 -12.69
N ARG A 42 -19.23 -22.46 -11.42
CA ARG A 42 -20.14 -22.62 -10.27
C ARG A 42 -19.72 -21.69 -9.15
N THR A 43 -20.64 -21.41 -8.23
CA THR A 43 -20.27 -20.75 -6.97
C THR A 43 -19.22 -21.57 -6.22
N MET A 44 -18.19 -20.89 -5.74
CA MET A 44 -17.15 -21.46 -4.89
C MET A 44 -17.53 -21.27 -3.42
N SER A 45 -17.20 -22.23 -2.57
CA SER A 45 -17.17 -21.98 -1.13
C SER A 45 -16.08 -20.96 -0.78
N LEU A 46 -16.13 -20.37 0.42
CA LEU A 46 -15.15 -19.37 0.85
C LEU A 46 -13.73 -19.91 0.86
N ALA A 47 -13.52 -21.12 1.38
CA ALA A 47 -12.22 -21.77 1.40
C ALA A 47 -11.71 -22.11 -0.01
N GLU A 48 -12.58 -22.59 -0.91
CA GLU A 48 -12.21 -22.84 -2.32
C GLU A 48 -11.85 -21.55 -3.06
N GLY A 49 -12.60 -20.47 -2.77
CA GLY A 49 -12.35 -19.13 -3.32
C GLY A 49 -11.01 -18.59 -2.90
N GLU A 50 -10.72 -18.58 -1.59
CA GLU A 50 -9.44 -18.12 -1.03
C GLU A 50 -8.27 -18.86 -1.68
N ALA A 51 -8.30 -20.20 -1.65
CA ALA A 51 -7.27 -21.03 -2.24
C ALA A 51 -7.14 -20.86 -3.77
N THR A 52 -8.20 -20.43 -4.45
CA THR A 52 -8.18 -20.15 -5.89
C THR A 52 -7.56 -18.78 -6.18
N CYS A 53 -7.93 -17.75 -5.42
CA CYS A 53 -7.36 -16.42 -5.50
C CYS A 53 -5.85 -16.46 -5.26
N ASP A 54 -5.41 -17.16 -4.20
CA ASP A 54 -4.00 -17.27 -3.80
C ASP A 54 -3.07 -17.88 -4.87
N ARG A 55 -3.62 -18.61 -5.86
CA ARG A 55 -2.81 -19.15 -6.97
C ARG A 55 -2.23 -18.07 -7.89
N CYS A 56 -2.87 -16.90 -7.93
CA CYS A 56 -2.45 -15.77 -8.77
C CYS A 56 -2.23 -14.50 -7.95
N HIS A 57 -2.89 -14.39 -6.79
CA HIS A 57 -2.87 -13.27 -5.88
C HIS A 57 -2.30 -13.72 -4.53
N ASP A 58 -0.99 -13.96 -4.48
CA ASP A 58 -0.32 -14.23 -3.22
C ASP A 58 -0.36 -13.02 -2.27
N ALA A 59 -0.03 -13.25 -0.99
CA ALA A 59 0.02 -12.18 0.01
C ALA A 59 0.88 -10.98 -0.42
N ALA A 60 1.93 -11.19 -1.23
CA ALA A 60 2.81 -10.13 -1.72
C ALA A 60 2.19 -9.28 -2.83
N SER A 61 1.40 -9.87 -3.72
CA SER A 61 0.71 -9.19 -4.82
C SER A 61 -0.59 -8.52 -4.34
N VAL A 62 -1.29 -9.10 -3.37
CA VAL A 62 -2.44 -8.46 -2.71
C VAL A 62 -1.98 -7.34 -1.76
N ALA A 63 -0.81 -7.48 -1.13
CA ALA A 63 -0.19 -6.40 -0.35
C ALA A 63 0.25 -5.20 -1.19
N GLN A 64 -0.05 -5.11 -2.49
CA GLN A 64 0.13 -3.86 -3.24
C GLN A 64 -0.88 -2.77 -2.87
N ILE A 65 -1.87 -3.08 -2.03
CA ILE A 65 -2.82 -2.13 -1.43
C ILE A 65 -3.14 -2.63 -0.01
N ILE A 66 -3.52 -1.75 0.92
CA ILE A 66 -4.00 -2.13 2.26
C ILE A 66 -5.29 -2.95 2.10
N HIS A 67 -5.18 -4.27 2.09
CA HIS A 67 -6.32 -5.20 2.07
C HIS A 67 -6.56 -5.72 3.49
N PRO A 68 -7.76 -5.52 4.06
CA PRO A 68 -8.07 -5.97 5.42
C PRO A 68 -8.39 -7.47 5.46
N LEU A 69 -7.43 -8.32 5.08
CA LEU A 69 -7.56 -9.79 5.11
C LEU A 69 -7.11 -10.36 6.46
N ASP A 70 -7.65 -11.53 6.82
CA ASP A 70 -7.36 -12.27 8.07
C ASP A 70 -7.68 -11.49 9.36
N LEU A 71 -8.51 -10.45 9.26
CA LEU A 71 -8.99 -9.67 10.40
C LEU A 71 -10.38 -10.13 10.82
N PRO A 72 -10.64 -10.31 12.13
CA PRO A 72 -12.01 -10.49 12.59
C PRO A 72 -12.80 -9.18 12.42
N PRO A 73 -14.13 -9.23 12.21
CA PRO A 73 -14.98 -8.05 12.24
C PRO A 73 -14.79 -7.25 13.54
N GLY A 74 -14.48 -5.97 13.41
CA GLY A 74 -14.39 -5.07 14.56
C GLY A 74 -15.75 -4.73 15.15
N ARG A 75 -15.77 -4.13 16.35
CA ARG A 75 -17.02 -3.69 17.01
C ARG A 75 -17.86 -2.71 16.18
N LEU A 76 -17.24 -2.00 15.24
CA LEU A 76 -17.89 -1.06 14.33
C LEU A 76 -18.38 -1.70 13.03
N ALA A 77 -18.24 -3.02 12.88
CA ALA A 77 -18.69 -3.78 11.72
C ALA A 77 -20.12 -4.31 11.89
N GLY A 78 -20.96 -3.58 12.64
CA GLY A 78 -22.30 -4.03 13.04
C GLY A 78 -23.25 -4.33 11.89
N ARG A 79 -23.01 -3.77 10.69
CA ARG A 79 -23.81 -4.04 9.49
C ARG A 79 -23.45 -5.34 8.79
N MET A 80 -22.30 -5.96 9.11
CA MET A 80 -21.90 -7.22 8.47
C MET A 80 -22.94 -8.32 8.66
N ALA A 81 -23.55 -8.38 9.84
CA ALA A 81 -24.61 -9.34 10.16
C ALA A 81 -25.91 -9.08 9.37
N GLU A 82 -26.20 -7.82 9.03
CA GLU A 82 -27.39 -7.42 8.26
C GLU A 82 -27.23 -7.70 6.76
N MET A 83 -26.00 -7.58 6.27
CA MET A 83 -25.64 -7.67 4.85
C MET A 83 -25.21 -9.09 4.41
N ASP A 84 -25.24 -10.06 5.33
CA ASP A 84 -24.79 -11.45 5.11
C ASP A 84 -23.38 -11.50 4.49
N VAL A 85 -22.47 -10.64 4.96
CA VAL A 85 -21.10 -10.60 4.45
C VAL A 85 -20.39 -11.89 4.84
N PRO A 86 -19.91 -12.70 3.88
CA PRO A 86 -19.34 -13.98 4.21
C PRO A 86 -17.99 -13.81 4.90
N LEU A 87 -17.74 -14.62 5.94
CA LEU A 87 -16.49 -14.64 6.68
C LEU A 87 -15.83 -16.02 6.55
N LEU A 88 -14.54 -16.04 6.24
CA LEU A 88 -13.73 -17.25 6.25
C LEU A 88 -13.26 -17.48 7.69
N ASP A 89 -13.77 -18.53 8.34
CA ASP A 89 -13.45 -18.87 9.73
C ASP A 89 -13.61 -17.70 10.72
N GLY A 90 -14.66 -16.88 10.50
CA GLY A 90 -14.96 -15.70 11.31
C GLY A 90 -14.09 -14.47 11.01
N ARG A 91 -13.32 -14.50 9.92
CA ARG A 91 -12.43 -13.42 9.48
C ARG A 91 -12.75 -12.96 8.07
N ILE A 92 -12.29 -11.76 7.75
CA ILE A 92 -12.42 -11.18 6.41
C ILE A 92 -11.46 -11.93 5.47
N GLY A 93 -12.01 -12.52 4.40
CA GLY A 93 -11.26 -13.15 3.31
C GLY A 93 -11.50 -12.44 1.98
N CYS A 94 -10.91 -12.95 0.89
CA CYS A 94 -11.03 -12.35 -0.44
C CYS A 94 -12.51 -12.20 -0.86
N LEU A 95 -13.28 -13.27 -0.68
CA LEU A 95 -14.70 -13.29 -1.02
C LEU A 95 -15.58 -12.50 -0.03
N SER A 96 -15.07 -11.98 1.09
CA SER A 96 -15.85 -11.07 1.94
C SER A 96 -16.16 -9.76 1.22
N CYS A 97 -15.20 -9.25 0.42
CA CYS A 97 -15.35 -7.99 -0.32
C CYS A 97 -15.60 -8.22 -1.81
N HIS A 98 -15.03 -9.29 -2.38
CA HIS A 98 -15.14 -9.59 -3.81
C HIS A 98 -16.23 -10.63 -4.10
N ASP A 99 -17.03 -10.38 -5.12
CA ASP A 99 -18.09 -11.26 -5.60
C ASP A 99 -17.87 -11.66 -7.06
N LEU A 100 -17.13 -12.75 -7.24
CA LEU A 100 -16.80 -13.27 -8.56
C LEU A 100 -18.01 -13.86 -9.30
N THR A 101 -19.14 -14.10 -8.62
CA THR A 101 -20.35 -14.61 -9.32
C THR A 101 -20.85 -13.63 -10.37
N VAL A 102 -20.54 -12.33 -10.23
CA VAL A 102 -20.88 -11.32 -11.24
C VAL A 102 -20.18 -11.62 -12.57
N GLN A 103 -18.95 -12.12 -12.58
CA GLN A 103 -18.29 -12.59 -13.80
C GLN A 103 -18.96 -13.85 -14.35
N CYS A 104 -19.25 -14.82 -13.48
CA CYS A 104 -19.77 -16.12 -13.88
C CYS A 104 -21.19 -16.04 -14.44
N LEU A 105 -22.03 -15.14 -13.91
CA LEU A 105 -23.48 -15.09 -14.18
C LEU A 105 -23.93 -13.78 -14.86
N GLY A 106 -23.18 -12.68 -14.70
CA GLY A 106 -23.59 -11.35 -15.14
C GLY A 106 -23.19 -10.96 -16.57
N GLY A 107 -22.37 -11.77 -17.24
CA GLY A 107 -21.87 -11.47 -18.59
C GLY A 107 -20.90 -10.28 -18.64
N LEU A 108 -20.37 -9.97 -19.84
CA LEU A 108 -19.33 -8.93 -20.01
C LEU A 108 -19.82 -7.51 -19.72
N ASP A 109 -21.12 -7.24 -19.85
CA ASP A 109 -21.69 -5.91 -19.61
C ASP A 109 -21.54 -5.49 -18.13
N ALA A 110 -21.57 -6.45 -17.21
CA ALA A 110 -21.35 -6.22 -15.79
C ALA A 110 -19.92 -5.76 -15.46
N ARG A 111 -18.94 -5.99 -16.34
CA ARG A 111 -17.55 -5.50 -16.19
C ARG A 111 -17.50 -3.99 -16.04
N SER A 112 -18.27 -3.29 -16.87
CA SER A 112 -18.27 -1.82 -16.89
C SER A 112 -18.80 -1.22 -15.58
N ALA A 113 -19.70 -1.94 -14.91
CA ALA A 113 -20.29 -1.54 -13.64
C ALA A 113 -19.49 -2.02 -12.41
N ASN A 114 -18.70 -3.10 -12.53
CA ASN A 114 -18.00 -3.70 -11.39
C ASN A 114 -16.69 -4.40 -11.76
N ALA A 115 -15.74 -3.70 -12.39
CA ALA A 115 -14.51 -4.32 -12.86
C ALA A 115 -13.67 -5.00 -11.75
N ALA A 116 -13.81 -4.54 -10.51
CA ALA A 116 -13.07 -5.03 -9.33
C ALA A 116 -13.84 -6.06 -8.51
N PHE A 117 -15.04 -6.47 -8.93
CA PHE A 117 -15.90 -7.41 -8.22
C PHE A 117 -16.32 -6.97 -6.80
N LEU A 118 -16.30 -5.69 -6.47
CA LEU A 118 -16.70 -5.25 -5.13
C LEU A 118 -18.19 -5.55 -4.89
N ARG A 119 -18.51 -6.12 -3.72
CA ARG A 119 -19.90 -6.35 -3.29
C ARG A 119 -20.68 -5.04 -3.17
N GLY A 120 -22.00 -5.13 -3.34
CA GLY A 120 -22.93 -4.03 -3.10
C GLY A 120 -23.58 -3.45 -4.36
N PRO A 121 -24.64 -2.64 -4.18
CA PRO A 121 -25.53 -2.20 -5.25
C PRO A 121 -24.88 -1.29 -6.30
N ASP A 122 -23.80 -0.60 -5.96
CA ASP A 122 -23.15 0.39 -6.86
C ASP A 122 -21.82 -0.11 -7.46
N GLY A 123 -21.46 -1.37 -7.24
CA GLY A 123 -20.39 -2.07 -7.97
C GLY A 123 -18.98 -1.47 -8.00
N GLY A 124 -18.62 -0.34 -7.37
CA GLY A 124 -17.34 0.23 -7.79
C GLY A 124 -16.71 1.36 -7.00
N ASN A 125 -17.22 1.66 -5.81
CA ASN A 125 -16.62 2.68 -4.98
C ASN A 125 -15.93 2.00 -3.78
N ALA A 126 -14.60 2.04 -3.72
CA ALA A 126 -13.81 1.46 -2.61
C ALA A 126 -14.16 2.05 -1.22
N SER A 127 -14.74 3.25 -1.16
CA SER A 127 -15.30 3.82 0.08
C SER A 127 -16.72 3.33 0.36
N ALA A 128 -17.52 3.02 -0.66
CA ALA A 128 -18.85 2.43 -0.51
C ALA A 128 -18.77 1.00 0.00
N SER A 129 -17.77 0.22 -0.41
CA SER A 129 -17.54 -1.12 0.12
C SER A 129 -17.24 -1.11 1.62
N CYS A 130 -16.60 -0.06 2.16
CA CYS A 130 -16.45 0.10 3.62
C CYS A 130 -17.80 0.13 4.34
N PHE A 131 -18.82 0.75 3.76
CA PHE A 131 -20.14 0.92 4.37
C PHE A 131 -21.04 -0.32 4.27
N LEU A 132 -20.59 -1.38 3.58
CA LEU A 132 -21.22 -2.70 3.69
C LEU A 132 -21.11 -3.24 5.13
N CYS A 133 -19.95 -2.98 5.75
CA CYS A 133 -19.64 -3.48 7.08
C CYS A 133 -19.83 -2.39 8.14
N HIS A 134 -19.51 -1.15 7.80
CA HIS A 134 -19.57 -0.01 8.72
C HIS A 134 -20.84 0.82 8.52
N SER A 135 -21.48 1.24 9.61
CA SER A 135 -22.60 2.19 9.53
C SER A 135 -22.10 3.57 9.15
N ALA A 136 -22.66 4.18 8.11
CA ALA A 136 -22.25 5.53 7.67
C ALA A 136 -22.42 6.59 8.76
N ASP A 137 -23.44 6.45 9.61
CA ASP A 137 -23.75 7.41 10.67
C ASP A 137 -22.79 7.32 11.86
N SER A 138 -22.24 6.13 12.12
CA SER A 138 -21.30 5.88 13.23
C SER A 138 -19.86 5.71 12.78
N TYR A 139 -19.61 5.53 11.49
CA TYR A 139 -18.29 5.39 10.92
C TYR A 139 -17.66 6.76 10.74
N GLN A 140 -16.97 7.19 11.79
CA GLN A 140 -15.90 8.15 11.59
C GLN A 140 -14.83 7.43 10.79
N ARG A 141 -14.63 7.85 9.53
CA ARG A 141 -13.56 7.31 8.68
C ARG A 141 -12.30 7.25 9.52
N GLN A 142 -11.80 6.04 9.77
CA GLN A 142 -10.58 5.88 10.55
C GLN A 142 -9.53 6.72 9.84
N ASN A 143 -9.02 7.73 10.55
CA ASN A 143 -7.97 8.57 10.03
C ASN A 143 -6.66 7.91 10.46
N PRO A 144 -5.95 7.16 9.59
CA PRO A 144 -4.70 6.50 9.96
C PRO A 144 -3.62 7.49 10.42
N HIS A 145 -3.79 8.77 10.07
CA HIS A 145 -2.90 9.87 10.48
C HIS A 145 -3.18 10.37 11.91
N ARG A 146 -4.28 9.93 12.55
CA ARG A 146 -4.55 10.18 13.96
C ARG A 146 -4.04 9.00 14.78
N GLN A 147 -2.82 9.12 15.26
CA GLN A 147 -2.10 8.04 15.93
C GLN A 147 -2.13 8.17 17.45
N TRP A 148 -2.61 9.30 17.97
CA TRP A 148 -2.89 9.50 19.39
C TRP A 148 -4.40 9.56 19.67
N SER A 149 -4.79 8.98 20.81
CA SER A 149 -6.11 9.17 21.38
C SER A 149 -6.25 10.55 22.02
N GLY A 150 -7.48 10.96 22.35
CA GLY A 150 -7.72 12.26 22.99
C GLY A 150 -7.13 12.40 24.40
N ASP A 151 -6.81 11.30 25.06
CA ASP A 151 -6.14 11.21 26.37
C ASP A 151 -4.62 10.96 26.26
N GLY A 152 -4.07 11.00 25.05
CA GLY A 152 -2.62 10.93 24.80
C GLY A 152 -2.04 9.51 24.75
N ALA A 153 -2.88 8.47 24.67
CA ALA A 153 -2.42 7.10 24.46
C ALA A 153 -2.13 6.83 22.97
N LEU A 154 -1.09 6.04 22.70
CA LEU A 154 -0.75 5.63 21.34
C LEU A 154 -1.76 4.60 20.82
N LEU A 155 -2.37 4.89 19.67
CA LEU A 155 -3.30 4.00 18.98
C LEU A 155 -2.51 3.00 18.11
N ARG A 156 -1.89 1.99 18.73
CA ARG A 156 -1.00 1.01 18.06
C ARG A 156 -1.61 0.36 16.80
N GLY A 157 -2.92 0.11 16.80
CA GLY A 157 -3.62 -0.44 15.63
C GLY A 157 -3.60 0.46 14.38
N GLN A 158 -3.40 1.77 14.55
CA GLN A 158 -3.25 2.70 13.43
C GLN A 158 -1.90 2.53 12.74
N CYS A 159 -0.85 2.23 13.51
CA CYS A 159 0.49 1.99 12.98
C CYS A 159 0.51 0.77 12.06
N SER A 160 -0.19 -0.31 12.45
CA SER A 160 -0.31 -1.55 11.68
C SER A 160 -1.15 -1.43 10.40
N LEU A 161 -1.76 -0.27 10.13
CA LEU A 161 -2.39 -0.04 8.82
C LEU A 161 -1.34 0.17 7.73
N CYS A 162 -0.21 0.77 8.08
CA CYS A 162 0.86 1.08 7.14
C CYS A 162 2.09 0.18 7.34
N HIS A 163 2.37 -0.20 8.59
CA HIS A 163 3.59 -0.89 8.97
C HIS A 163 3.41 -2.37 9.25
N VAL A 164 4.40 -3.16 8.84
CA VAL A 164 4.49 -4.57 9.21
C VAL A 164 4.96 -4.69 10.66
N GLY A 165 4.16 -5.34 11.49
CA GLY A 165 4.47 -5.57 12.90
C GLY A 165 4.24 -4.35 13.79
N GLU A 166 4.69 -4.46 15.05
CA GLU A 166 4.60 -3.36 16.01
C GLU A 166 5.72 -2.33 15.79
N VAL A 167 5.35 -1.05 15.80
CA VAL A 167 6.28 0.07 15.62
C VAL A 167 6.15 1.03 16.79
N GLU A 168 7.28 1.35 17.40
CA GLU A 168 7.36 2.36 18.46
C GLU A 168 7.54 3.77 17.88
N PRO A 169 7.02 4.82 18.55
CA PRO A 169 7.27 6.20 18.17
C PRO A 169 8.77 6.51 18.04
N GLY A 170 9.13 7.29 17.03
CA GLY A 170 10.52 7.68 16.76
C GLY A 170 11.39 6.60 16.11
N ALA A 171 10.89 5.38 15.88
CA ALA A 171 11.62 4.30 15.22
C ALA A 171 12.29 4.80 13.92
N ARG A 172 13.56 4.44 13.73
CA ARG A 172 14.34 4.87 12.55
C ARG A 172 13.95 4.10 11.29
N HIS A 173 13.64 2.83 11.46
CA HIS A 173 13.25 1.94 10.39
C HIS A 173 12.02 1.18 10.85
N ALA A 174 11.02 1.17 9.98
CA ALA A 174 9.84 0.35 10.13
C ALA A 174 9.49 -0.15 8.74
N GLU A 175 9.25 -1.44 8.63
CA GLU A 175 8.80 -2.04 7.39
C GLU A 175 7.36 -1.59 7.12
N VAL A 176 7.02 -1.40 5.85
CA VAL A 176 5.67 -1.03 5.40
C VAL A 176 5.05 -2.19 4.63
N HIS A 177 3.74 -2.37 4.73
CA HIS A 177 3.03 -3.41 4.00
C HIS A 177 3.21 -3.27 2.48
N VAL A 178 3.32 -2.02 2.01
CA VAL A 178 3.40 -1.69 0.60
C VAL A 178 4.42 -0.59 0.36
N ALA A 179 5.20 -0.70 -0.72
CA ALA A 179 6.01 0.41 -1.19
C ALA A 179 5.15 1.62 -1.61
N GLU A 180 5.67 2.82 -1.40
CA GLU A 180 5.05 4.03 -1.95
C GLU A 180 5.19 4.10 -3.49
N PRO A 181 4.22 4.72 -4.18
CA PRO A 181 3.08 5.48 -3.65
C PRO A 181 1.84 4.63 -3.33
N ALA A 182 1.89 3.32 -3.62
CA ALA A 182 0.73 2.42 -3.55
C ALA A 182 0.11 2.36 -2.14
N LEU A 183 0.96 2.44 -1.11
CA LEU A 183 0.55 2.59 0.29
C LEU A 183 -0.48 3.70 0.50
N CYS A 184 -0.24 4.88 -0.10
CA CYS A 184 -1.08 6.06 0.08
C CYS A 184 -2.28 6.02 -0.87
N THR A 185 -2.06 5.66 -2.14
CA THR A 185 -3.12 5.68 -3.17
C THR A 185 -4.17 4.60 -2.94
N GLY A 186 -3.89 3.59 -2.11
CA GLY A 186 -4.87 2.62 -1.64
C GLY A 186 -6.06 3.27 -0.91
N CYS A 187 -5.81 4.34 -0.16
CA CYS A 187 -6.85 5.08 0.55
C CYS A 187 -7.19 6.42 -0.08
N HIS A 188 -6.22 7.04 -0.76
CA HIS A 188 -6.35 8.37 -1.36
C HIS A 188 -6.51 8.27 -2.87
N GLN A 189 -7.71 8.62 -3.37
CA GLN A 189 -7.97 8.77 -4.80
C GLN A 189 -7.45 10.12 -5.30
N THR A 190 -6.14 10.26 -5.40
CA THR A 190 -5.51 11.49 -5.88
C THR A 190 -5.32 11.46 -7.39
N ARG A 191 -5.65 12.58 -8.05
CA ARG A 191 -5.18 12.85 -9.41
C ARG A 191 -3.77 13.43 -9.36
N ASN A 192 -3.13 13.58 -10.51
CA ASN A 192 -1.87 14.29 -10.65
C ASN A 192 -1.94 15.66 -9.93
N HIS A 193 -1.07 15.86 -8.95
CA HIS A 193 -0.97 17.08 -8.17
C HIS A 193 0.48 17.31 -7.69
N PRO A 194 0.83 18.57 -7.37
CA PRO A 194 0.06 19.80 -7.56
C PRO A 194 -0.17 20.16 -9.06
N GLY A 195 -1.16 21.02 -9.32
CA GLY A 195 -1.37 21.64 -10.64
C GLY A 195 -1.75 20.71 -11.81
N GLY A 196 -2.19 19.46 -11.55
CA GLY A 196 -2.52 18.51 -12.62
C GLY A 196 -1.32 17.77 -13.22
N VAL A 197 -0.10 17.97 -12.68
CA VAL A 197 1.14 17.38 -13.19
C VAL A 197 1.58 16.20 -12.32
N ASN A 198 2.09 15.15 -12.96
CA ASN A 198 2.62 13.99 -12.24
C ASN A 198 4.00 14.31 -11.65
N HIS A 199 4.05 14.45 -10.32
CA HIS A 199 5.30 14.69 -9.59
C HIS A 199 5.94 13.42 -9.05
N MET A 200 5.31 12.25 -9.19
CA MET A 200 5.84 10.98 -8.69
C MET A 200 6.91 10.39 -9.62
N VAL A 201 8.01 11.12 -9.79
CA VAL A 201 9.10 10.82 -10.73
C VAL A 201 10.44 10.71 -10.02
N THR A 202 11.45 10.17 -10.68
CA THR A 202 12.84 10.29 -10.22
C THR A 202 13.34 11.70 -10.59
N PRO A 203 13.66 12.56 -9.60
CA PRO A 203 14.21 13.88 -9.86
C PRO A 203 15.60 13.79 -10.51
N SER A 204 15.95 14.81 -11.31
CA SER A 204 17.31 14.96 -11.84
C SER A 204 18.30 15.29 -10.71
N ASP A 205 19.61 15.12 -10.97
CA ASP A 205 20.64 15.46 -9.98
C ASP A 205 20.58 16.91 -9.51
N ALA A 206 20.34 17.84 -10.45
CA ALA A 206 20.15 19.25 -10.12
C ALA A 206 18.94 19.50 -9.21
N PHE A 207 17.83 18.76 -9.41
CA PHE A 207 16.68 18.84 -8.52
C PHE A 207 16.99 18.26 -7.14
N ARG A 208 17.69 17.11 -7.08
CA ARG A 208 18.09 16.49 -5.81
C ARG A 208 19.00 17.40 -5.00
N GLU A 209 19.96 18.06 -5.65
CA GLU A 209 20.83 19.03 -5.00
C GLU A 209 20.03 20.21 -4.42
N ARG A 210 19.06 20.74 -5.18
CA ARG A 210 18.19 21.81 -4.70
C ARG A 210 17.30 21.38 -3.53
N MET A 211 16.66 20.21 -3.63
CA MET A 211 15.87 19.65 -2.53
C MET A 211 16.72 19.54 -1.27
N SER A 212 17.95 19.06 -1.41
CA SER A 212 18.89 18.95 -0.30
C SER A 212 19.30 20.33 0.25
N GLN A 213 19.49 21.32 -0.62
CA GLN A 213 19.73 22.70 -0.18
C GLN A 213 18.55 23.26 0.61
N ALA A 214 17.31 23.03 0.18
CA ALA A 214 16.12 23.46 0.89
C ALA A 214 15.96 22.76 2.26
N GLN A 215 16.35 21.48 2.36
CA GLN A 215 16.35 20.73 3.61
C GLN A 215 17.38 21.23 4.63
N HIS A 216 18.50 21.78 4.15
CA HIS A 216 19.66 22.14 4.97
C HIS A 216 19.99 23.64 4.92
N GLY A 217 19.07 24.49 4.45
CA GLY A 217 19.36 25.88 4.07
C GLY A 217 20.14 26.68 5.11
N ASP A 218 19.74 26.61 6.38
CA ASP A 218 20.44 27.30 7.48
C ASP A 218 21.84 26.72 7.75
N ALA A 219 21.99 25.40 7.65
CA ALA A 219 23.26 24.72 7.82
C ALA A 219 24.22 24.99 6.64
N LEU A 220 23.69 25.25 5.45
CA LEU A 220 24.46 25.52 4.23
C LEU A 220 24.71 27.02 4.00
N ALA A 221 24.08 27.90 4.78
CA ALA A 221 24.21 29.34 4.64
C ALA A 221 25.69 29.78 4.75
N GLY A 222 26.19 30.47 3.72
CA GLY A 222 27.58 30.94 3.66
C GLY A 222 28.63 29.87 3.32
N MET A 223 28.22 28.63 3.01
CA MET A 223 29.13 27.61 2.51
C MET A 223 29.47 27.80 1.02
N THR A 224 30.71 27.53 0.65
CA THR A 224 31.13 27.40 -0.75
C THR A 224 30.59 26.12 -1.37
N PRO A 225 30.47 26.00 -2.72
CA PRO A 225 29.99 24.77 -3.37
C PRO A 225 30.75 23.49 -2.96
N ARG A 226 32.06 23.59 -2.70
CA ARG A 226 32.87 22.47 -2.21
C ARG A 226 32.51 22.06 -0.78
N GLN A 227 32.19 23.03 0.08
CA GLN A 227 31.75 22.76 1.45
C GLN A 227 30.34 22.16 1.48
N VAL A 228 29.44 22.62 0.61
CA VAL A 228 28.11 22.01 0.43
C VAL A 228 28.26 20.55 0.03
N GLN A 229 29.05 20.23 -1.00
CA GLN A 229 29.28 18.84 -1.40
C GLN A 229 29.85 17.98 -0.27
N ALA A 230 30.84 18.49 0.48
CA ALA A 230 31.42 17.76 1.60
C ALA A 230 30.42 17.54 2.74
N TYR A 231 29.59 18.55 3.05
CA TYR A 231 28.54 18.44 4.06
C TYR A 231 27.50 17.39 3.67
N LEU A 232 27.03 17.42 2.41
CA LEU A 232 26.05 16.46 1.89
C LEU A 232 26.60 15.03 1.87
N ALA A 233 27.86 14.85 1.46
CA ALA A 233 28.52 13.54 1.47
C ALA A 233 28.76 12.96 2.87
N ALA A 234 28.78 13.82 3.90
CA ALA A 234 28.94 13.44 5.30
C ALA A 234 27.61 13.15 6.01
N GLN A 235 26.47 13.46 5.38
CA GLN A 235 25.17 13.13 5.96
C GLN A 235 24.96 11.61 5.96
N PRO A 236 24.35 11.04 7.01
CA PRO A 236 23.96 9.64 7.01
C PRO A 236 22.99 9.38 5.84
N PRO A 237 23.05 8.20 5.20
CA PRO A 237 22.13 7.84 4.12
C PRO A 237 20.73 7.55 4.69
N GLU A 238 19.98 8.61 5.03
CA GLU A 238 18.58 8.69 5.51
C GLU A 238 18.17 7.86 6.74
N PRO A 239 17.30 8.38 7.66
CA PRO A 239 16.05 9.09 7.37
C PRO A 239 15.87 10.36 8.25
N THR A 240 16.64 11.42 8.01
CA THR A 240 16.52 12.67 8.81
C THR A 240 16.21 13.88 7.93
N GLN A 241 15.70 13.65 6.72
CA GLN A 241 15.31 14.74 5.83
C GLN A 241 13.90 15.26 6.06
N SER A 242 13.74 16.55 5.83
CA SER A 242 12.44 17.23 5.78
C SER A 242 11.70 17.03 4.44
N LEU A 243 12.33 16.50 3.40
CA LEU A 243 11.68 16.07 2.14
C LEU A 243 12.18 14.68 1.74
N PRO A 244 11.76 13.61 2.42
CA PRO A 244 12.31 12.28 2.18
C PRO A 244 11.99 11.79 0.77
N ALA A 245 12.97 11.20 0.11
CA ALA A 245 12.75 10.52 -1.16
C ALA A 245 12.24 9.09 -0.90
N GLY A 246 11.32 8.62 -1.74
CA GLY A 246 10.88 7.23 -1.76
C GLY A 246 11.96 6.30 -2.34
N TYR A 247 11.63 5.02 -2.45
CA TYR A 247 12.54 4.00 -2.98
C TYR A 247 13.10 4.39 -4.36
N GLY A 248 14.41 4.18 -4.55
CA GLY A 248 15.11 4.60 -5.77
C GLY A 248 15.28 6.12 -5.92
N GLY A 249 15.10 6.88 -4.84
CA GLY A 249 15.25 8.34 -4.83
C GLY A 249 14.11 9.07 -5.51
N ARG A 250 12.93 8.45 -5.64
CA ARG A 250 11.75 9.03 -6.30
C ARG A 250 11.04 10.03 -5.40
N ILE A 251 10.42 11.04 -6.00
CA ILE A 251 9.41 11.83 -5.31
C ILE A 251 8.17 10.94 -5.14
N VAL A 252 7.65 10.88 -3.92
CA VAL A 252 6.45 10.13 -3.54
C VAL A 252 5.56 10.99 -2.64
N CYS A 253 4.41 10.46 -2.22
CA CYS A 253 3.47 11.18 -1.37
C CYS A 253 4.14 11.69 -0.08
N THR A 254 4.95 10.85 0.58
CA THR A 254 5.64 11.23 1.82
C THR A 254 6.76 12.25 1.65
N THR A 255 7.22 12.52 0.41
CA THR A 255 8.17 13.61 0.13
C THR A 255 7.57 14.96 0.49
N CYS A 256 6.29 15.16 0.16
CA CYS A 256 5.57 16.41 0.38
C CYS A 256 4.68 16.39 1.62
N HIS A 257 4.11 15.22 1.95
CA HIS A 257 3.16 15.04 3.04
C HIS A 257 3.77 14.26 4.21
N ASN A 258 3.41 14.63 5.43
CA ASN A 258 3.72 13.85 6.61
C ASN A 258 2.52 12.97 6.99
N PRO A 259 2.61 11.63 6.88
CA PRO A 259 1.49 10.76 7.23
C PRO A 259 1.35 10.59 8.75
N HIS A 260 2.30 11.08 9.54
CA HIS A 260 2.34 10.85 10.97
C HIS A 260 1.73 11.98 11.78
N ASP A 261 1.20 11.62 12.95
CA ASP A 261 0.65 12.59 13.90
C ASP A 261 1.74 13.39 14.62
N GLU A 262 1.38 14.59 15.10
CA GLU A 262 2.30 15.40 15.89
C GLU A 262 2.79 14.60 17.11
N GLY A 263 4.08 14.70 17.44
CA GLY A 263 4.69 14.00 18.57
C GLY A 263 5.06 12.53 18.33
N ILE A 264 4.72 11.94 17.18
CA ILE A 264 5.24 10.60 16.81
C ILE A 264 6.75 10.61 16.64
N PHE A 265 7.28 11.70 16.10
CA PHE A 265 8.69 12.04 16.16
C PHE A 265 8.89 13.19 17.16
N GLY A 266 10.08 13.28 17.76
CA GLY A 266 10.41 14.39 18.64
C GLY A 266 10.33 15.74 17.90
N ALA A 267 10.04 16.83 18.62
CA ALA A 267 9.81 18.15 18.02
C ALA A 267 10.97 18.68 17.15
N ALA A 268 12.21 18.25 17.44
CA ALA A 268 13.40 18.62 16.67
C ALA A 268 13.73 17.65 15.52
N ASP A 269 12.93 16.59 15.33
CA ASP A 269 13.16 15.57 14.32
C ASP A 269 12.53 15.98 12.98
N PRO A 270 13.31 16.14 11.90
CA PRO A 270 12.79 16.57 10.60
C PRO A 270 11.71 15.64 10.02
N ARG A 271 11.67 14.37 10.45
CA ARG A 271 10.62 13.43 10.06
C ARG A 271 9.23 13.85 10.55
N GLY A 272 9.17 14.57 11.67
CA GLY A 272 7.95 15.14 12.26
C GLY A 272 7.47 16.42 11.59
N GLN A 273 8.27 17.03 10.70
CA GLN A 273 7.91 18.30 10.07
C GLN A 273 6.62 18.19 9.25
N GLY A 274 5.72 19.16 9.40
CA GLY A 274 4.43 19.18 8.73
C GLY A 274 3.36 18.28 9.33
N ALA A 275 3.61 17.65 10.48
CA ALA A 275 2.62 16.80 11.13
C ALA A 275 1.37 17.59 11.58
N ASP A 276 1.47 18.86 11.93
CA ASP A 276 0.35 19.70 12.36
C ASP A 276 -0.19 20.63 11.25
N GLU A 277 0.49 20.68 10.11
CA GLU A 277 0.18 21.60 9.01
C GLU A 277 -1.10 21.20 8.24
N PRO A 278 -1.80 22.16 7.61
CA PRO A 278 -2.90 21.88 6.69
C PRO A 278 -2.45 20.92 5.58
N ARG A 279 -3.25 19.87 5.35
CA ARG A 279 -2.92 18.77 4.41
C ARG A 279 -1.60 18.05 4.74
N ARG A 280 -1.07 18.24 5.95
CA ARG A 280 0.17 17.68 6.45
C ARG A 280 1.39 17.99 5.57
N LEU A 281 1.44 19.16 4.93
CA LEU A 281 2.58 19.50 4.08
C LEU A 281 3.83 19.69 4.95
N ARG A 282 4.95 19.10 4.55
CA ARG A 282 6.23 19.23 5.27
C ARG A 282 6.77 20.65 5.29
N MET A 283 6.30 21.49 4.37
CA MET A 283 6.64 22.91 4.26
C MET A 283 5.39 23.67 3.83
N GLY A 284 5.35 24.98 4.07
CA GLY A 284 4.29 25.83 3.50
C GLY A 284 4.21 25.67 1.98
N GLU A 285 3.01 25.84 1.40
CA GLU A 285 2.75 25.54 -0.02
C GLU A 285 3.72 26.23 -0.99
N GLU A 286 4.04 27.51 -0.73
CA GLU A 286 5.01 28.28 -1.53
C GLU A 286 6.44 27.76 -1.34
N SER A 287 6.86 27.56 -0.09
CA SER A 287 8.21 27.06 0.23
C SER A 287 8.45 25.65 -0.30
N LEU A 288 7.42 24.79 -0.30
CA LEU A 288 7.51 23.44 -0.83
C LEU A 288 7.76 23.45 -2.34
N CYS A 289 7.07 24.33 -3.08
CA CYS A 289 7.30 24.49 -4.50
C CYS A 289 8.71 25.02 -4.77
N ALA A 290 9.14 26.06 -4.05
CA ALA A 290 10.46 26.67 -4.20
C ALA A 290 11.63 25.74 -3.82
N ALA A 291 11.39 24.75 -2.95
CA ALA A 291 12.37 23.73 -2.59
C ALA A 291 12.81 22.87 -3.80
N CYS A 292 11.98 22.82 -4.84
CA CYS A 292 12.17 21.97 -6.01
C CYS A 292 12.26 22.80 -7.30
N HIS A 293 11.45 23.83 -7.45
CA HIS A 293 11.35 24.65 -8.65
C HIS A 293 12.10 25.98 -8.49
N PRO A 294 12.77 26.49 -9.53
CA PRO A 294 13.18 27.88 -9.56
C PRO A 294 11.97 28.80 -9.64
N ASP A 295 12.11 29.97 -9.02
CA ASP A 295 11.25 31.13 -9.26
C ASP A 295 11.27 31.55 -10.72
#